data_AF-A0A5A9PFC4-F1
#
_entry.id   AF-A0A5A9PFC4-F1
#
_cell.length_a   1.000
_cell.length_b   1.000
_cell.length_c   1.000
_cell.angle_alpha   90.00
_cell.angle_beta   90.00
_cell.angle_gamma   90.00
#
_symmetry.space_group_name_H-M   'P 1'
#
loop_
_entity.id
_entity.type
_entity.pdbx_description
1 polymer ?
#
loop_
_entity_poly.entity_id
_entity_poly.type
_entity_poly.pdbx_seq_one_letter_code
_entity_poly.pdbx_strand_id
1 'polypeptide(L)'
;MKSSRSLYIMCHIPVFCWISATVLQRMLSEAESQAQIPKTLTQMFTHFLRFQTKLKSQKYDGKCEVDLQQARKSLESLGKLAFQQLEKGNLIFYEEDLRECDIDVREASVYSGVCTQIFREEFGLNLGKVFSFVHLSVQEFLAALFKFLSFLQQTSGRFSSFRTSVSDLLKSEVDKALQSENGHLDLYLRFLLGLSLESSQTILRDLMTQTGRSSDSKQEIVEYIKMKIRENLSPEKSINLFHCLNELNDHSLVQEVQSYVKRGDESSLSGVSLSPAQWSALVFVLLNSEEKLDEFNLRSYDRSDECLLRLLPVIKASRKAE
;
A
#
# COMPACT_ATOMS: atom_id res chain seq x y z
N MET A 1 10.79 -13.35 -1.76
CA MET A 1 9.60 -13.03 -2.60
C MET A 1 8.60 -14.16 -2.67
N LYS A 2 8.95 -15.38 -3.13
CA LYS A 2 7.98 -16.49 -3.22
C LYS A 2 7.28 -16.86 -1.90
N SER A 3 7.85 -16.47 -0.76
CA SER A 3 7.27 -16.61 0.59
C SER A 3 6.13 -15.64 0.91
N SER A 4 5.96 -14.55 0.14
CA SER A 4 4.80 -13.63 0.22
C SER A 4 4.15 -13.57 -1.15
N ARG A 5 2.99 -14.22 -1.29
CA ARG A 5 2.31 -14.38 -2.59
C ARG A 5 1.87 -13.04 -3.17
N SER A 6 1.36 -12.15 -2.33
CA SER A 6 0.93 -10.80 -2.72
C SER A 6 2.09 -9.99 -3.30
N LEU A 7 3.23 -9.94 -2.60
CA LEU A 7 4.42 -9.23 -3.07
C LEU A 7 4.99 -9.88 -4.34
N TYR A 8 4.97 -11.22 -4.44
CA TYR A 8 5.43 -11.93 -5.63
C TYR A 8 4.60 -11.57 -6.87
N ILE A 9 3.26 -11.53 -6.74
CA ILE A 9 2.36 -11.14 -7.83
C ILE A 9 2.66 -9.70 -8.28
N MET A 10 2.86 -8.77 -7.33
CA MET A 10 3.16 -7.38 -7.65
C MET A 10 4.50 -7.20 -8.38
N CYS A 11 5.50 -8.07 -8.15
CA CYS A 11 6.77 -8.03 -8.88
C CYS A 11 6.66 -8.30 -10.39
N HIS A 12 5.50 -8.70 -10.91
CA HIS A 12 5.27 -8.73 -12.36
C HIS A 12 5.09 -7.33 -12.97
N ILE A 13 4.83 -6.31 -12.14
CA ILE A 13 4.78 -4.91 -12.56
C ILE A 13 6.20 -4.33 -12.45
N PRO A 14 6.78 -3.76 -13.52
CA PRO A 14 8.19 -3.35 -13.55
C PRO A 14 8.62 -2.42 -12.41
N VAL A 15 7.81 -1.42 -12.05
CA VAL A 15 8.14 -0.50 -10.95
C VAL A 15 8.23 -1.21 -9.60
N PHE A 16 7.31 -2.13 -9.30
CA PHE A 16 7.33 -2.89 -8.05
C PHE A 16 8.45 -3.94 -8.04
N CYS A 17 8.78 -4.51 -9.20
CA CYS A 17 9.95 -5.37 -9.35
C CYS A 17 11.23 -4.62 -9.00
N TRP A 18 11.39 -3.41 -9.57
CA TRP A 18 12.54 -2.55 -9.32
C TRP A 18 12.64 -2.08 -7.86
N ILE A 19 11.53 -1.67 -7.23
CA ILE A 19 11.49 -1.33 -5.81
C ILE A 19 11.88 -2.55 -4.95
N SER A 20 11.28 -3.70 -5.22
CA SER A 20 11.56 -4.93 -4.47
C SER A 20 13.01 -5.37 -4.61
N ALA A 21 13.57 -5.31 -5.82
CA ALA A 21 14.98 -5.62 -6.06
C ALA A 21 15.89 -4.66 -5.28
N THR A 22 15.60 -3.36 -5.32
CA THR A 22 16.37 -2.33 -4.60
C THR A 22 16.35 -2.56 -3.08
N VAL A 23 15.17 -2.82 -2.52
CA VAL A 23 15.00 -3.10 -1.09
C VAL A 23 15.71 -4.38 -0.69
N LEU A 24 15.48 -5.48 -1.40
CA LEU A 24 16.08 -6.77 -1.08
C LEU A 24 17.59 -6.77 -1.24
N GLN A 25 18.13 -6.11 -2.26
CA GLN A 25 19.58 -5.97 -2.46
C GLN A 25 20.23 -5.27 -1.25
N ARG A 26 19.59 -4.24 -0.71
CA ARG A 26 20.08 -3.52 0.46
C ARG A 26 19.96 -4.35 1.73
N MET A 27 18.86 -5.05 1.93
CA MET A 27 18.66 -5.90 3.11
C MET A 27 19.58 -7.13 3.15
N LEU A 28 19.94 -7.67 1.99
CA LEU A 28 20.88 -8.78 1.88
C LEU A 28 22.35 -8.34 1.96
N SER A 29 22.63 -7.03 2.00
CA SER A 29 23.97 -6.54 2.28
C SER A 29 24.31 -6.69 3.76
N GLU A 30 25.59 -6.95 4.08
CA GLU A 30 26.05 -7.23 5.45
C GLU A 30 25.62 -6.14 6.46
N ALA A 31 25.54 -4.88 6.01
CA ALA A 31 25.21 -3.71 6.81
C ALA A 31 23.76 -3.66 7.35
N GLU A 32 22.80 -4.37 6.74
CA GLU A 32 21.37 -4.36 7.14
C GLU A 32 20.79 -5.78 7.25
N SER A 33 21.65 -6.79 7.38
CA SER A 33 21.31 -8.23 7.39
C SER A 33 20.36 -8.67 8.52
N GLN A 34 20.17 -7.83 9.54
CA GLN A 34 19.24 -8.08 10.66
C GLN A 34 17.80 -7.62 10.37
N ALA A 35 17.56 -6.87 9.29
CA ALA A 35 16.23 -6.36 8.96
C ALA A 35 15.30 -7.48 8.46
N GLN A 36 14.08 -7.53 8.98
CA GLN A 36 13.08 -8.52 8.58
C GLN A 36 12.59 -8.25 7.15
N ILE A 37 12.54 -9.29 6.32
CA ILE A 37 12.03 -9.20 4.94
C ILE A 37 10.58 -8.67 4.95
N PRO A 38 10.27 -7.62 4.15
CA PRO A 38 8.92 -7.08 4.04
C PRO A 38 7.91 -8.15 3.66
N LYS A 39 6.77 -8.15 4.35
CA LYS A 39 5.63 -9.04 4.06
C LYS A 39 4.51 -8.34 3.31
N THR A 40 4.40 -7.02 3.46
CA THR A 40 3.36 -6.18 2.85
C THR A 40 3.95 -5.12 1.91
N LEU A 41 3.12 -4.54 1.03
CA LEU A 41 3.58 -3.49 0.12
C LEU A 41 4.01 -2.26 0.90
N THR A 42 3.28 -1.93 1.97
CA THR A 42 3.60 -0.79 2.82
C THR A 42 4.96 -0.94 3.46
N GLN A 43 5.30 -2.11 3.99
CA GLN A 43 6.64 -2.37 4.52
C GLN A 43 7.71 -2.24 3.44
N MET A 44 7.44 -2.73 2.22
CA MET A 44 8.37 -2.60 1.09
C MET A 44 8.66 -1.13 0.77
N PHE A 45 7.62 -0.30 0.64
CA PHE A 45 7.75 1.14 0.40
C PHE A 45 8.40 1.89 1.57
N THR A 46 8.14 1.44 2.79
CA THR A 46 8.73 2.00 4.00
C THR A 46 10.25 1.77 4.03
N HIS A 47 10.70 0.55 3.74
CA HIS A 47 12.12 0.25 3.58
C HIS A 47 12.74 1.02 2.41
N PHE A 48 12.04 1.08 1.28
CA PHE A 48 12.48 1.83 0.11
C PHE A 48 12.75 3.28 0.48
N LEU A 49 11.79 3.97 1.10
CA LEU A 49 11.95 5.36 1.54
C LEU A 49 13.14 5.52 2.50
N ARG A 50 13.26 4.66 3.52
CA ARG A 50 14.38 4.69 4.46
C ARG A 50 15.74 4.61 3.74
N PHE A 51 15.86 3.72 2.76
CA PHE A 51 17.10 3.58 1.98
C PHE A 51 17.36 4.78 1.07
N GLN A 52 16.32 5.36 0.46
CA GLN A 52 16.48 6.59 -0.34
C GLN A 52 16.97 7.75 0.51
N THR A 53 16.43 7.93 1.72
CA THR A 53 16.86 8.98 2.64
C THR A 53 18.33 8.83 3.02
N LYS A 54 18.78 7.60 3.33
CA LYS A 54 20.21 7.33 3.62
C LYS A 54 21.12 7.62 2.41
N LEU A 55 20.68 7.27 1.21
CA LEU A 55 21.46 7.48 -0.01
C LEU A 55 21.62 8.96 -0.38
N LYS A 56 20.57 9.77 -0.17
CA LYS A 56 20.65 11.23 -0.37
C LYS A 56 21.78 11.83 0.47
N SER A 57 21.81 11.53 1.78
CA SER A 57 22.82 12.08 2.69
C SER A 57 24.25 11.69 2.32
N GLN A 58 24.47 10.42 1.91
CA GLN A 58 25.81 9.95 1.57
C GLN A 58 26.37 10.61 0.29
N LYS A 59 25.51 10.86 -0.72
CA LYS A 59 25.97 11.34 -2.03
C LYS A 59 26.17 12.86 -2.13
N TYR A 60 25.39 13.66 -1.38
CA TYR A 60 25.34 15.12 -1.57
C TYR A 60 25.80 15.92 -0.37
N ASP A 61 25.56 15.44 0.85
CA ASP A 61 25.97 16.18 2.04
C ASP A 61 27.45 15.95 2.36
N GLY A 62 28.10 14.96 1.72
CA GLY A 62 29.47 14.53 2.01
C GLY A 62 29.65 14.01 3.44
N LYS A 63 28.53 13.79 4.15
CA LYS A 63 28.48 13.41 5.56
C LYS A 63 28.18 11.91 5.68
N CYS A 64 28.89 11.25 6.60
CA CYS A 64 28.65 9.84 6.92
C CYS A 64 27.34 9.65 7.71
N GLU A 65 26.86 10.69 8.39
CA GLU A 65 25.62 10.70 9.18
C GLU A 65 24.51 11.49 8.49
N VAL A 66 23.29 10.93 8.54
CA VAL A 66 22.07 11.54 8.00
C VAL A 66 21.64 12.68 8.92
N ASP A 67 21.49 13.89 8.37
CA ASP A 67 20.78 14.97 9.08
C ASP A 67 19.28 14.63 9.13
N LEU A 68 18.89 13.96 10.22
CA LEU A 68 17.51 13.50 10.44
C LEU A 68 16.52 14.67 10.48
N GLN A 69 16.93 15.86 10.91
CA GLN A 69 16.04 17.02 10.97
C GLN A 69 15.74 17.55 9.57
N GLN A 70 16.77 17.68 8.73
CA GLN A 70 16.60 18.07 7.34
C GLN A 70 15.83 17.01 6.53
N ALA A 71 16.12 15.73 6.75
CA ALA A 71 15.39 14.62 6.11
C ALA A 71 13.90 14.63 6.45
N ARG A 72 13.54 14.89 7.72
CA ARG A 72 12.15 15.01 8.17
C ARG A 72 11.44 16.18 7.49
N LYS A 73 12.06 17.37 7.48
CA LYS A 73 11.48 18.56 6.84
C LYS A 73 11.25 18.34 5.34
N SER A 74 12.22 17.71 4.68
CA SER A 74 12.11 17.37 3.25
C SER A 74 10.96 16.39 3.01
N LEU A 75 10.85 15.35 3.85
CA LEU A 75 9.80 14.34 3.72
C LEU A 75 8.40 14.90 4.00
N GLU A 76 8.27 15.80 4.97
CA GLU A 76 7.03 16.50 5.27
C GLU A 76 6.57 17.36 4.09
N SER A 77 7.48 18.13 3.49
CA SER A 77 7.22 18.98 2.32
C SER A 77 6.81 18.16 1.10
N LEU A 78 7.52 17.06 0.83
CA LEU A 78 7.21 16.12 -0.25
C LEU A 78 5.88 15.40 -0.04
N GLY A 79 5.62 14.97 1.20
CA GLY A 79 4.38 14.31 1.57
C GLY A 79 3.17 15.24 1.44
N LYS A 80 3.31 16.51 1.85
CA LYS A 80 2.29 17.54 1.68
C LYS A 80 1.94 17.74 0.20
N LEU A 81 2.96 17.90 -0.65
CA LEU A 81 2.78 18.00 -2.10
C LEU A 81 2.07 16.78 -2.66
N ALA A 82 2.54 15.58 -2.31
CA ALA A 82 1.96 14.33 -2.77
C ALA A 82 0.48 14.21 -2.40
N PHE A 83 0.13 14.56 -1.16
CA PHE A 83 -1.25 14.53 -0.66
C PHE A 83 -2.14 15.53 -1.41
N GLN A 84 -1.72 16.78 -1.53
CA GLN A 84 -2.50 17.82 -2.21
C GLN A 84 -2.72 17.49 -3.69
N GLN A 85 -1.69 17.00 -4.39
CA GLN A 85 -1.83 16.63 -5.80
C GLN A 85 -2.68 15.35 -5.97
N LEU A 86 -2.60 14.40 -5.03
CA LEU A 86 -3.47 13.22 -5.04
C LEU A 86 -4.94 13.60 -4.85
N GLU A 87 -5.26 14.51 -3.92
CA GLU A 87 -6.64 14.98 -3.71
C GLU A 87 -7.20 15.74 -4.92
N LYS A 88 -6.33 16.44 -5.66
CA LYS A 88 -6.71 17.11 -6.92
C LYS A 88 -6.80 16.14 -8.11
N GLY A 89 -6.32 14.90 -7.98
CA GLY A 89 -6.22 13.95 -9.09
C GLY A 89 -5.10 14.26 -10.09
N ASN A 90 -4.10 15.05 -9.68
CA ASN A 90 -3.01 15.49 -10.53
C ASN A 90 -1.80 14.56 -10.46
N LEU A 91 -1.26 14.23 -11.64
CA LEU A 91 0.00 13.46 -11.79
C LEU A 91 1.20 14.36 -12.12
N ILE A 92 0.92 15.55 -12.65
CA ILE A 92 1.91 16.56 -13.00
C ILE A 92 1.60 17.84 -12.23
N PHE A 93 2.64 18.58 -11.90
CA PHE A 93 2.57 19.83 -11.14
C PHE A 93 3.73 20.75 -11.55
N TYR A 94 3.65 22.01 -11.15
CA TYR A 94 4.52 23.08 -11.63
C TYR A 94 5.38 23.66 -10.50
N GLU A 95 6.22 24.65 -10.83
CA GLU A 95 7.09 25.30 -9.84
C GLU A 95 6.30 25.97 -8.72
N GLU A 96 5.11 26.48 -9.02
CA GLU A 96 4.22 27.12 -8.05
C GLU A 96 3.79 26.12 -6.97
N ASP A 97 3.39 24.91 -7.37
CA ASP A 97 3.00 23.84 -6.44
C ASP A 97 4.17 23.43 -5.51
N LEU A 98 5.41 23.45 -6.03
CA LEU A 98 6.61 23.19 -5.22
C LEU A 98 6.81 24.28 -4.16
N ARG A 99 6.67 25.56 -4.56
CA ARG A 99 6.83 26.71 -3.66
C ARG A 99 5.76 26.75 -2.56
N GLU A 100 4.51 26.39 -2.88
CA GLU A 100 3.42 26.27 -1.90
C GLU A 100 3.66 25.17 -0.84
N CYS A 101 4.52 24.21 -1.18
CA CYS A 101 4.93 23.13 -0.28
C CYS A 101 6.31 23.36 0.36
N ASP A 102 6.85 24.58 0.29
CA ASP A 102 8.16 24.94 0.87
C ASP A 102 9.35 24.16 0.28
N ILE A 103 9.23 23.71 -0.98
CA ILE A 103 10.29 22.98 -1.70
C ILE A 103 11.06 23.99 -2.57
N ASP A 104 12.37 24.15 -2.35
CA ASP A 104 13.23 24.93 -3.26
C ASP A 104 13.27 24.20 -4.62
N VAL A 105 12.90 24.89 -5.69
CA VAL A 105 12.93 24.38 -7.08
C VAL A 105 14.33 23.84 -7.43
N ARG A 106 15.40 24.45 -6.90
CA ARG A 106 16.78 23.96 -7.06
C ARG A 106 17.02 22.65 -6.31
N GLU A 107 16.44 22.49 -5.13
CA GLU A 107 16.48 21.22 -4.39
C GLU A 107 15.64 20.14 -5.10
N ALA A 108 14.52 20.51 -5.73
CA ALA A 108 13.72 19.59 -6.54
C ALA A 108 14.50 19.05 -7.76
N SER A 109 15.28 19.89 -8.45
CA SER A 109 16.20 19.44 -9.52
C SER A 109 17.38 18.60 -9.00
N VAL A 110 17.85 18.85 -7.77
CA VAL A 110 18.84 17.95 -7.11
C VAL A 110 18.19 16.62 -6.78
N TYR A 111 16.96 16.63 -6.24
CA TYR A 111 16.15 15.43 -6.07
C TYR A 111 15.97 14.73 -7.42
N SER A 112 15.70 15.39 -8.54
CA SER A 112 15.61 14.71 -9.85
C SER A 112 16.93 14.08 -10.32
N GLY A 113 18.10 14.47 -9.77
CA GLY A 113 19.41 13.87 -10.05
C GLY A 113 19.79 12.68 -9.14
N VAL A 114 19.45 12.73 -7.85
CA VAL A 114 19.74 11.64 -6.86
C VAL A 114 18.57 10.67 -6.76
N CYS A 115 17.39 11.25 -6.81
CA CYS A 115 16.07 10.69 -6.78
C CYS A 115 15.37 11.06 -8.11
N THR A 116 16.02 10.73 -9.24
CA THR A 116 15.33 10.35 -10.49
C THR A 116 14.23 9.30 -10.26
N GLN A 117 14.19 8.77 -9.04
CA GLN A 117 13.31 7.83 -8.34
C GLN A 117 12.24 8.50 -7.46
N ILE A 118 12.18 9.84 -7.41
CA ILE A 118 11.11 10.62 -6.76
C ILE A 118 10.55 11.68 -7.73
N PHE A 119 11.36 12.40 -8.51
CA PHE A 119 10.86 13.36 -9.52
C PHE A 119 11.31 13.08 -10.96
N ARG A 120 10.45 13.42 -11.92
CA ARG A 120 10.79 13.58 -13.34
C ARG A 120 10.58 15.04 -13.74
N GLU A 121 11.60 15.66 -14.34
CA GLU A 121 11.56 17.02 -14.90
C GLU A 121 11.55 16.93 -16.43
N GLU A 122 10.59 17.59 -17.08
CA GLU A 122 10.54 17.68 -18.55
C GLU A 122 10.34 19.12 -19.01
N PHE A 123 10.96 19.46 -20.14
CA PHE A 123 10.74 20.73 -20.81
C PHE A 123 9.48 20.62 -21.68
N GLY A 124 8.41 21.28 -21.26
CA GLY A 124 7.26 21.50 -22.13
C GLY A 124 7.62 22.47 -23.25
N LEU A 125 7.08 22.25 -24.46
CA LEU A 125 7.43 23.05 -25.65
C LEU A 125 7.18 24.56 -25.52
N ASN A 126 6.46 25.04 -24.48
CA ASN A 126 6.23 26.48 -24.18
C ASN A 126 5.73 26.81 -22.74
N LEU A 127 5.77 25.88 -21.76
CA LEU A 127 5.06 26.03 -20.46
C LEU A 127 5.95 26.09 -19.21
N GLY A 128 7.26 26.20 -19.37
CA GLY A 128 8.19 26.10 -18.24
C GLY A 128 8.47 24.66 -17.82
N LYS A 129 9.00 24.47 -16.62
CA LYS A 129 9.36 23.15 -16.08
C LYS A 129 8.13 22.44 -15.53
N VAL A 130 7.94 21.19 -15.95
CA VAL A 130 6.89 20.31 -15.40
C VAL A 130 7.55 19.25 -14.53
N PHE A 131 6.93 18.95 -13.40
CA PHE A 131 7.37 17.95 -12.45
C PHE A 131 6.30 16.87 -12.29
N SER A 132 6.73 15.64 -12.07
CA SER A 132 5.88 14.54 -11.63
C SER A 132 6.61 13.71 -10.60
N PHE A 133 5.87 12.95 -9.79
CA PHE A 133 6.50 11.83 -9.10
C PHE A 133 6.94 10.77 -10.12
N VAL A 134 7.92 9.94 -9.80
CA VAL A 134 8.38 8.90 -10.75
C VAL A 134 7.36 7.83 -11.06
N HIS A 135 6.45 7.63 -10.12
CA HIS A 135 5.36 6.69 -10.25
C HIS A 135 4.26 7.10 -9.28
N LEU A 136 3.01 6.92 -9.69
CA LEU A 136 1.83 7.23 -8.88
C LEU A 136 1.87 6.53 -7.51
N SER A 137 2.34 5.29 -7.44
CA SER A 137 2.48 4.58 -6.15
C SER A 137 3.43 5.26 -5.17
N VAL A 138 4.44 6.00 -5.64
CA VAL A 138 5.34 6.78 -4.77
C VAL A 138 4.61 8.00 -4.23
N GLN A 139 3.84 8.69 -5.09
CA GLN A 139 2.97 9.80 -4.68
C GLN A 139 1.94 9.33 -3.64
N GLU A 140 1.22 8.24 -3.90
CA GLU A 140 0.22 7.69 -2.99
C GLU A 140 0.81 7.26 -1.64
N PHE A 141 2.00 6.66 -1.64
CA PHE A 141 2.70 6.30 -0.41
C PHE A 141 3.11 7.54 0.41
N LEU A 142 3.70 8.55 -0.23
CA LEU A 142 4.09 9.79 0.45
C LEU A 142 2.88 10.56 0.98
N ALA A 143 1.77 10.57 0.22
CA ALA A 143 0.50 11.14 0.66
C ALA A 143 -0.05 10.44 1.90
N ALA A 144 -0.06 9.10 1.91
CA ALA A 144 -0.51 8.30 3.04
C ALA A 144 0.36 8.54 4.28
N LEU A 145 1.69 8.61 4.08
CA LEU A 145 2.63 8.92 5.14
C LEU A 145 2.40 10.31 5.72
N PHE A 146 2.23 11.33 4.87
CA PHE A 146 1.92 12.69 5.31
C PHE A 146 0.65 12.74 6.14
N LYS A 147 -0.46 12.19 5.62
CA LYS A 147 -1.74 12.16 6.33
C LYS A 147 -1.60 11.53 7.72
N PHE A 148 -0.92 10.38 7.79
CA PHE A 148 -0.72 9.67 9.05
C PHE A 148 0.11 10.47 10.05
N LEU A 149 1.23 11.06 9.60
CA LEU A 149 2.11 11.85 10.47
C LEU A 149 1.43 13.14 10.94
N SER A 150 0.73 13.86 10.06
CA SER A 150 -0.01 15.07 10.42
C SER A 150 -1.09 14.78 11.47
N PHE A 151 -1.78 13.65 11.36
CA PHE A 151 -2.77 13.23 12.36
C PHE A 151 -2.14 12.97 13.73
N LEU A 152 -1.00 12.25 13.78
CA LEU A 152 -0.29 11.99 15.03
C LEU A 152 0.20 13.29 15.70
N GLN A 153 0.69 14.24 14.91
CA GLN A 153 1.13 15.54 15.44
C GLN A 153 -0.04 16.36 16.03
N GLN A 154 -1.19 16.38 15.35
CA GLN A 154 -2.39 17.09 15.82
C GLN A 154 -2.94 16.51 17.13
N THR A 155 -2.98 15.17 17.23
CA THR A 155 -3.52 14.48 18.41
C THR A 155 -2.60 14.58 19.65
N SER A 156 -1.30 14.77 19.46
CA SER A 156 -0.33 15.01 20.54
C SER A 156 -0.23 16.48 20.98
N GLY A 157 -0.92 17.40 20.30
CA GLY A 157 -0.94 18.83 20.62
C GLY A 157 -1.69 19.19 21.91
N ARG A 158 -1.24 20.28 22.56
CA ARG A 158 -1.76 20.80 23.84
C ARG A 158 -3.21 21.33 23.78
N PHE A 159 -3.82 21.36 22.59
CA PHE A 159 -5.15 21.90 22.29
C PHE A 159 -6.11 20.86 21.67
N SER A 160 -5.96 19.56 21.99
CA SER A 160 -6.86 18.51 21.50
C SER A 160 -8.25 18.57 22.18
N SER A 161 -9.08 19.52 21.75
CA SER A 161 -10.49 19.63 22.19
C SER A 161 -11.38 18.51 21.63
N PHE A 162 -10.92 17.78 20.61
CA PHE A 162 -11.54 16.57 20.08
C PHE A 162 -10.48 15.49 19.88
N ARG A 163 -10.41 14.51 20.78
CA ARG A 163 -9.51 13.35 20.63
C ARG A 163 -10.16 12.32 19.70
N THR A 164 -10.14 12.56 18.40
CA THR A 164 -10.44 11.53 17.41
C THR A 164 -9.40 10.42 17.50
N SER A 165 -9.83 9.16 17.47
CA SER A 165 -8.93 8.02 17.54
C SER A 165 -8.28 7.73 16.17
N VAL A 166 -7.15 7.02 16.16
CA VAL A 166 -6.55 6.52 14.90
C VAL A 166 -7.56 5.68 14.14
N SER A 167 -8.37 4.87 14.84
CA SER A 167 -9.44 4.07 14.25
C SER A 167 -10.46 4.93 13.50
N ASP A 168 -10.91 6.05 14.09
CA ASP A 168 -11.86 6.96 13.46
C ASP A 168 -11.30 7.59 12.18
N LEU A 169 -10.02 7.99 12.19
CA LEU A 169 -9.33 8.44 10.98
C LEU A 169 -9.37 7.35 9.91
N LEU A 170 -8.94 6.13 10.24
CA LEU A 170 -8.84 5.05 9.27
C LEU A 170 -10.21 4.68 8.69
N LYS A 171 -11.27 4.63 9.52
CA LYS A 171 -12.64 4.41 9.06
C LYS A 171 -13.09 5.50 8.09
N SER A 172 -12.84 6.76 8.43
CA SER A 172 -13.17 7.89 7.55
C SER A 172 -12.45 7.81 6.21
N GLU A 173 -11.20 7.38 6.18
CA GLU A 173 -10.41 7.26 4.94
C GLU A 173 -10.83 6.01 4.14
N VAL A 174 -11.27 4.93 4.79
CA VAL A 174 -11.93 3.78 4.13
C VAL A 174 -13.20 4.25 3.40
N ASP A 175 -14.08 5.00 4.08
CA ASP A 175 -15.31 5.49 3.46
C ASP A 175 -15.02 6.46 2.32
N LYS A 176 -14.04 7.36 2.48
CA LYS A 176 -13.60 8.28 1.42
C LYS A 176 -13.11 7.53 0.18
N ALA A 177 -12.30 6.49 0.35
CA ALA A 177 -11.84 5.67 -0.77
C ALA A 177 -13.00 4.92 -1.44
N LEU A 178 -13.94 4.38 -0.67
CA LEU A 178 -15.13 3.70 -1.21
C LEU A 178 -16.09 4.65 -1.96
N GLN A 179 -16.08 5.94 -1.64
CA GLN A 179 -16.84 6.96 -2.39
C GLN A 179 -16.16 7.36 -3.70
N SER A 180 -14.87 7.06 -3.87
CA SER A 180 -14.15 7.33 -5.12
C SER A 180 -14.73 6.51 -6.27
N GLU A 181 -15.04 7.17 -7.39
CA GLU A 181 -15.60 6.51 -8.57
C GLU A 181 -14.54 5.73 -9.38
N ASN A 182 -13.31 6.23 -9.42
CA ASN A 182 -12.23 5.69 -10.26
C ASN A 182 -11.15 4.93 -9.46
N GLY A 183 -11.32 4.78 -8.15
CA GLY A 183 -10.38 4.05 -7.28
C GLY A 183 -9.02 4.74 -7.08
N HIS A 184 -8.87 6.03 -7.43
CA HIS A 184 -7.59 6.75 -7.31
C HIS A 184 -7.04 6.87 -5.86
N LEU A 185 -7.83 6.49 -4.85
CA LEU A 185 -7.42 6.48 -3.44
C LEU A 185 -7.13 5.06 -2.92
N ASP A 186 -7.26 4.04 -3.76
CA ASP A 186 -7.20 2.64 -3.33
C ASP A 186 -5.81 2.27 -2.79
N LEU A 187 -4.75 2.60 -3.54
CA LEU A 187 -3.40 2.28 -3.13
C LEU A 187 -2.90 3.22 -2.01
N TYR A 188 -3.33 4.48 -2.01
CA TYR A 188 -3.16 5.38 -0.85
C TYR A 188 -3.78 4.79 0.43
N LEU A 189 -5.01 4.29 0.38
CA LEU A 189 -5.69 3.71 1.55
C LEU A 189 -4.94 2.49 2.08
N ARG A 190 -4.51 1.61 1.18
CA ARG A 190 -3.69 0.43 1.51
C ARG A 190 -2.44 0.85 2.30
N PHE A 191 -1.72 1.86 1.81
CA PHE A 191 -0.54 2.38 2.50
C PHE A 191 -0.88 2.99 3.86
N LEU A 192 -1.94 3.78 3.95
CA LEU A 192 -2.35 4.41 5.21
C LEU A 192 -2.65 3.36 6.29
N LEU A 193 -3.40 2.31 5.94
CA LEU A 193 -3.70 1.20 6.83
C LEU A 193 -2.43 0.43 7.23
N GLY A 194 -1.54 0.13 6.27
CA GLY A 194 -0.27 -0.53 6.58
C GLY A 194 0.67 0.30 7.47
N LEU A 195 0.65 1.64 7.33
CA LEU A 195 1.44 2.57 8.15
C LEU A 195 0.91 2.65 9.60
N SER A 196 -0.36 2.36 9.82
CA SER A 196 -0.95 2.30 11.16
C SER A 196 -0.37 1.16 12.02
N LEU A 197 0.23 0.14 11.40
CA LEU A 197 0.86 -0.97 12.12
C LEU A 197 2.21 -0.58 12.73
N GLU A 198 2.48 -1.10 13.93
CA GLU A 198 3.74 -0.90 14.64
C GLU A 198 4.97 -1.40 13.84
N SER A 199 4.81 -2.46 13.05
CA SER A 199 5.89 -3.00 12.22
C SER A 199 6.39 -1.99 11.19
N SER A 200 5.49 -1.23 10.57
CA SER A 200 5.82 -0.14 9.64
C SER A 200 6.39 1.07 10.38
N GLN A 201 5.79 1.45 11.51
CA GLN A 201 6.26 2.59 12.31
C GLN A 201 7.67 2.37 12.86
N THR A 202 8.01 1.14 13.24
CA THR A 202 9.34 0.80 13.75
C THR A 202 10.44 1.04 12.71
N ILE A 203 10.15 0.79 11.43
CA ILE A 203 11.09 1.03 10.32
C ILE A 203 11.34 2.54 10.13
N LEU A 204 10.32 3.37 10.35
CA LEU A 204 10.40 4.83 10.23
C LEU A 204 10.71 5.54 11.53
N ARG A 205 10.98 4.83 12.62
CA ARG A 205 11.19 5.44 13.95
C ARG A 205 12.24 6.54 13.95
N ASP A 206 13.30 6.41 13.16
CA ASP A 206 14.35 7.43 13.03
C ASP A 206 13.83 8.70 12.32
N LEU A 207 12.82 8.55 11.46
CA LEU A 207 12.17 9.62 10.69
C LEU A 207 10.90 10.16 11.38
N MET A 208 10.36 9.47 12.38
CA MET A 208 9.14 9.86 13.11
C MET A 208 9.50 10.43 14.48
N THR A 209 8.88 11.54 14.87
CA THR A 209 9.06 12.11 16.21
C THR A 209 8.15 11.48 17.26
N GLN A 210 7.12 10.75 16.84
CA GLN A 210 6.09 10.15 17.70
C GLN A 210 5.63 8.81 17.14
N THR A 211 5.43 7.84 18.02
CA THR A 211 4.86 6.52 17.70
C THR A 211 3.43 6.48 18.24
N GLY A 212 2.46 6.15 17.39
CA GLY A 212 1.07 6.00 17.80
C GLY A 212 0.88 4.73 18.64
N ARG A 213 0.00 4.76 19.66
CA ARG A 213 -0.45 3.54 20.34
C ARG A 213 -1.33 2.73 19.38
N SER A 214 -0.81 1.62 18.87
CA SER A 214 -1.36 0.92 17.69
C SER A 214 -2.33 -0.22 17.99
N SER A 215 -2.21 -0.90 19.15
CA SER A 215 -2.86 -2.21 19.37
C SER A 215 -4.38 -2.18 19.31
N ASP A 216 -5.01 -1.22 19.99
CA ASP A 216 -6.47 -1.22 20.18
C ASP A 216 -7.20 -0.79 18.90
N SER A 217 -6.53 -0.03 18.02
CA SER A 217 -7.09 0.45 16.75
C SER A 217 -7.14 -0.61 15.65
N LYS A 218 -6.26 -1.62 15.69
CA LYS A 218 -6.15 -2.61 14.60
C LYS A 218 -7.39 -3.51 14.51
N GLN A 219 -7.82 -4.08 15.62
CA GLN A 219 -8.94 -5.03 15.60
C GLN A 219 -10.23 -4.34 15.14
N GLU A 220 -10.42 -3.10 15.57
CA GLU A 220 -11.60 -2.30 15.21
C GLU A 220 -11.65 -1.98 13.71
N ILE A 221 -10.53 -1.54 13.12
CA ILE A 221 -10.49 -1.26 11.68
C ILE A 221 -10.61 -2.53 10.83
N VAL A 222 -10.05 -3.66 11.30
CA VAL A 222 -10.20 -4.96 10.63
C VAL A 222 -11.67 -5.37 10.57
N GLU A 223 -12.39 -5.32 11.69
CA GLU A 223 -13.81 -5.67 11.70
C GLU A 223 -14.65 -4.69 10.87
N TYR A 224 -14.30 -3.41 10.87
CA TYR A 224 -14.95 -2.42 10.01
C TYR A 224 -14.78 -2.75 8.53
N ILE A 225 -13.56 -3.09 8.08
CA ILE A 225 -13.29 -3.46 6.69
C ILE A 225 -14.05 -4.74 6.32
N LYS A 226 -14.07 -5.76 7.19
CA LYS A 226 -14.85 -6.98 6.96
C LYS A 226 -16.36 -6.70 6.85
N MET A 227 -16.88 -5.79 7.67
CA MET A 227 -18.26 -5.33 7.57
C MET A 227 -18.52 -4.70 6.19
N LYS A 228 -17.66 -3.78 5.74
CA LYS A 228 -17.77 -3.14 4.41
C LYS A 228 -17.72 -4.14 3.26
N ILE A 229 -16.87 -5.17 3.34
CA ILE A 229 -16.82 -6.23 2.32
C ILE A 229 -18.17 -6.96 2.21
N ARG A 230 -18.90 -7.13 3.33
CA ARG A 230 -20.21 -7.81 3.36
C ARG A 230 -21.37 -6.95 2.83
N GLU A 231 -21.17 -5.66 2.59
CA GLU A 231 -22.19 -4.73 2.06
C GLU A 231 -22.41 -4.84 0.54
N ASN A 232 -21.93 -5.91 -0.13
CA ASN A 232 -22.07 -6.15 -1.58
C ASN A 232 -21.55 -5.00 -2.46
N LEU A 233 -20.31 -4.56 -2.20
CA LEU A 233 -19.61 -3.55 -3.01
C LEU A 233 -19.34 -4.04 -4.44
N SER A 234 -18.89 -3.13 -5.32
CA SER A 234 -18.41 -3.54 -6.64
C SER A 234 -17.19 -4.48 -6.51
N PRO A 235 -16.95 -5.38 -7.49
CA PRO A 235 -15.82 -6.30 -7.45
C PRO A 235 -14.47 -5.63 -7.16
N GLU A 236 -14.22 -4.46 -7.77
CA GLU A 236 -12.98 -3.69 -7.64
C GLU A 236 -12.80 -3.17 -6.21
N LYS A 237 -13.86 -2.61 -5.62
CA LYS A 237 -13.86 -2.10 -4.25
C LYS A 237 -13.68 -3.22 -3.23
N SER A 238 -14.35 -4.36 -3.44
CA SER A 238 -14.14 -5.55 -2.61
C SER A 238 -12.69 -6.03 -2.66
N ILE A 239 -12.10 -6.14 -3.86
CA ILE A 239 -10.69 -6.53 -4.04
C ILE A 239 -9.76 -5.56 -3.32
N ASN A 240 -10.01 -4.24 -3.43
CA ASN A 240 -9.21 -3.24 -2.72
C ASN A 240 -9.27 -3.44 -1.19
N LEU A 241 -10.44 -3.69 -0.62
CA LEU A 241 -10.59 -3.95 0.81
C LEU A 241 -9.90 -5.26 1.26
N PHE A 242 -9.87 -6.30 0.43
CA PHE A 242 -9.05 -7.48 0.72
C PHE A 242 -7.56 -7.17 0.71
N HIS A 243 -7.09 -6.34 -0.23
CA HIS A 243 -5.71 -5.84 -0.18
C HIS A 243 -5.43 -5.04 1.09
N CYS A 244 -6.39 -4.24 1.56
CA CYS A 244 -6.28 -3.51 2.82
C CYS A 244 -6.13 -4.46 4.03
N LEU A 245 -6.90 -5.55 4.08
CA LEU A 245 -6.73 -6.60 5.11
C LEU A 245 -5.34 -7.23 5.05
N ASN A 246 -4.81 -7.48 3.85
CA ASN A 246 -3.44 -7.98 3.67
C ASN A 246 -2.38 -6.99 4.18
N GLU A 247 -2.54 -5.68 3.94
CA GLU A 247 -1.63 -4.66 4.51
C GLU A 247 -1.69 -4.62 6.04
N LEU A 248 -2.86 -4.93 6.62
CA LEU A 248 -3.06 -5.08 8.07
C LEU A 248 -2.54 -6.43 8.62
N ASN A 249 -1.97 -7.30 7.77
CA ASN A 249 -1.62 -8.68 8.11
C ASN A 249 -2.80 -9.46 8.73
N ASP A 250 -4.03 -9.21 8.26
CA ASP A 250 -5.21 -10.00 8.60
C ASP A 250 -5.58 -10.90 7.42
N HIS A 251 -5.49 -12.21 7.66
CA HIS A 251 -5.86 -13.24 6.69
C HIS A 251 -7.08 -14.05 7.17
N SER A 252 -7.76 -13.58 8.22
CA SER A 252 -8.84 -14.35 8.86
C SER A 252 -10.03 -14.54 7.92
N LEU A 253 -10.40 -13.51 7.15
CA LEU A 253 -11.49 -13.61 6.18
C LEU A 253 -11.13 -14.53 4.99
N VAL A 254 -9.85 -14.52 4.57
CA VAL A 254 -9.31 -15.44 3.55
C VAL A 254 -9.43 -16.88 4.06
N GLN A 255 -9.02 -17.13 5.30
CA GLN A 255 -9.11 -18.44 5.95
C GLN A 255 -10.56 -18.90 6.15
N GLU A 256 -11.47 -18.00 6.52
CA GLU A 256 -12.91 -18.28 6.67
C GLU A 256 -13.47 -18.78 5.33
N VAL A 257 -13.25 -18.03 4.25
CA VAL A 257 -13.70 -18.40 2.89
C VAL A 257 -13.05 -19.72 2.45
N GLN A 258 -11.75 -19.91 2.69
CA GLN A 258 -11.07 -21.17 2.36
C GLN A 258 -11.61 -22.36 3.17
N SER A 259 -11.91 -22.17 4.45
CA SER A 259 -12.47 -23.22 5.29
C SER A 259 -13.88 -23.62 4.84
N TYR A 260 -14.67 -22.66 4.38
CA TYR A 260 -15.98 -22.89 3.79
C TYR A 260 -15.86 -23.71 2.50
N VAL A 261 -14.91 -23.36 1.62
CA VAL A 261 -14.62 -24.10 0.38
C VAL A 261 -14.09 -25.52 0.65
N LYS A 262 -13.23 -25.71 1.66
CA LYS A 262 -12.56 -27.00 1.94
C LYS A 262 -13.46 -28.04 2.64
N ARG A 263 -14.57 -27.64 3.31
CA ARG A 263 -15.51 -28.58 3.97
C ARG A 263 -16.44 -29.35 2.99
N GLY A 264 -16.06 -29.40 1.72
CA GLY A 264 -16.82 -29.96 0.60
C GLY A 264 -16.92 -31.49 0.54
N ASP A 265 -17.24 -32.15 1.65
CA ASP A 265 -17.91 -33.47 1.63
C ASP A 265 -19.41 -33.36 2.00
N GLU A 266 -19.86 -32.28 2.67
CA GLU A 266 -21.29 -32.06 2.99
C GLU A 266 -21.86 -30.72 2.48
N SER A 267 -21.02 -29.80 1.98
CA SER A 267 -21.46 -28.50 1.43
C SER A 267 -20.60 -28.07 0.25
N SER A 268 -20.85 -28.67 -0.91
CA SER A 268 -20.30 -28.14 -2.18
C SER A 268 -20.84 -26.73 -2.42
N LEU A 269 -20.03 -25.83 -2.99
CA LEU A 269 -20.53 -24.57 -3.56
C LEU A 269 -21.42 -24.80 -4.80
N SER A 270 -21.64 -26.06 -5.19
CA SER A 270 -22.62 -26.40 -6.21
C SER A 270 -24.03 -25.99 -5.75
N GLY A 271 -24.72 -25.18 -6.57
CA GLY A 271 -26.02 -24.58 -6.27
C GLY A 271 -25.96 -23.25 -5.52
N VAL A 272 -24.77 -22.71 -5.18
CA VAL A 272 -24.64 -21.40 -4.52
C VAL A 272 -24.47 -20.30 -5.57
N SER A 273 -25.50 -19.47 -5.72
CA SER A 273 -25.44 -18.29 -6.59
C SER A 273 -24.62 -17.18 -5.94
N LEU A 274 -23.34 -17.07 -6.31
CA LEU A 274 -22.49 -15.95 -5.92
C LEU A 274 -22.68 -14.74 -6.86
N SER A 275 -22.78 -13.55 -6.29
CA SER A 275 -22.72 -12.30 -7.03
C SER A 275 -21.36 -12.10 -7.71
N PRO A 276 -21.24 -11.22 -8.72
CA PRO A 276 -19.96 -10.92 -9.35
C PRO A 276 -18.86 -10.50 -8.36
N ALA A 277 -19.21 -9.72 -7.33
CA ALA A 277 -18.26 -9.27 -6.30
C ALA A 277 -17.79 -10.41 -5.41
N GLN A 278 -18.69 -11.32 -5.03
CA GLN A 278 -18.36 -12.53 -4.26
C GLN A 278 -17.47 -13.49 -5.07
N TRP A 279 -17.71 -13.64 -6.38
CA TRP A 279 -16.84 -14.40 -7.27
C TRP A 279 -15.43 -13.79 -7.33
N SER A 280 -15.33 -12.48 -7.53
CA SER A 280 -14.03 -11.78 -7.54
C SER A 280 -13.30 -11.89 -6.20
N ALA A 281 -14.02 -11.80 -5.09
CA ALA A 281 -13.49 -12.02 -3.74
C ALA A 281 -12.95 -13.45 -3.57
N LEU A 282 -13.71 -14.46 -4.00
CA LEU A 282 -13.30 -15.87 -3.92
C LEU A 282 -12.04 -16.12 -4.76
N VAL A 283 -12.02 -15.66 -6.01
CA VAL A 283 -10.84 -15.79 -6.90
C VAL A 283 -9.63 -15.08 -6.29
N PHE A 284 -9.84 -13.89 -5.72
CA PHE A 284 -8.78 -13.16 -5.03
C PHE A 284 -8.18 -13.96 -3.86
N VAL A 285 -9.03 -14.48 -2.98
CA VAL A 285 -8.66 -15.29 -1.81
C VAL A 285 -7.86 -16.52 -2.23
N LEU A 286 -8.32 -17.23 -3.27
CA LEU A 286 -7.67 -18.43 -3.77
C LEU A 286 -6.27 -18.11 -4.32
N LEU A 287 -6.13 -17.04 -5.12
CA LEU A 287 -4.86 -16.67 -5.75
C LEU A 287 -3.81 -16.09 -4.79
N ASN A 288 -4.26 -15.42 -3.73
CA ASN A 288 -3.39 -14.72 -2.77
C ASN A 288 -3.10 -15.54 -1.51
N SER A 289 -3.60 -16.77 -1.41
CA SER A 289 -3.23 -17.71 -0.36
C SER A 289 -1.71 -17.92 -0.29
N GLU A 290 -1.15 -17.95 0.93
CA GLU A 290 0.24 -18.32 1.14
C GLU A 290 0.47 -19.84 0.93
N GLU A 291 -0.58 -20.66 1.07
CA GLU A 291 -0.53 -22.07 0.69
C GLU A 291 -0.42 -22.20 -0.83
N LYS A 292 0.48 -23.07 -1.30
CA LYS A 292 0.56 -23.37 -2.74
C LYS A 292 -0.78 -23.96 -3.20
N LEU A 293 -1.32 -23.38 -4.27
CA LEU A 293 -2.38 -23.99 -5.08
C LEU A 293 -1.81 -25.21 -5.85
N ASP A 294 -1.34 -26.24 -5.15
CA ASP A 294 -0.79 -27.43 -5.82
C ASP A 294 -1.92 -28.27 -6.44
N GLU A 295 -3.07 -28.41 -5.77
CA GLU A 295 -4.26 -29.09 -6.30
C GLU A 295 -5.52 -28.24 -6.10
N PHE A 296 -6.31 -28.05 -7.17
CA PHE A 296 -7.59 -27.35 -7.14
C PHE A 296 -8.74 -28.27 -7.52
N ASN A 297 -9.63 -28.55 -6.56
CA ASN A 297 -10.79 -29.40 -6.77
C ASN A 297 -11.94 -28.61 -7.40
N LEU A 298 -12.14 -28.78 -8.71
CA LEU A 298 -13.23 -28.17 -9.46
C LEU A 298 -14.58 -28.79 -9.13
N ARG A 299 -14.59 -30.04 -8.64
CA ARG A 299 -15.83 -30.77 -8.31
C ARG A 299 -16.58 -30.16 -7.13
N SER A 300 -15.90 -29.34 -6.33
CA SER A 300 -16.50 -28.58 -5.22
C SER A 300 -17.34 -27.38 -5.66
N TYR A 301 -17.35 -27.04 -6.97
CA TYR A 301 -18.03 -25.88 -7.54
C TYR A 301 -19.07 -26.27 -8.60
N ASP A 302 -19.90 -25.30 -8.99
CA ASP A 302 -20.91 -25.49 -10.03
C ASP A 302 -20.31 -25.86 -11.39
N ARG A 303 -20.93 -26.84 -12.06
CA ARG A 303 -20.55 -27.32 -13.39
C ARG A 303 -21.16 -26.44 -14.49
N SER A 304 -20.93 -25.13 -14.43
CA SER A 304 -21.37 -24.19 -15.45
C SER A 304 -20.18 -23.55 -16.17
N ASP A 305 -20.35 -23.23 -17.45
CA ASP A 305 -19.33 -22.52 -18.24
C ASP A 305 -18.98 -21.16 -17.60
N GLU A 306 -19.96 -20.49 -17.02
CA GLU A 306 -19.73 -19.23 -16.29
C GLU A 306 -18.83 -19.43 -15.07
N CYS A 307 -19.10 -20.46 -14.24
CA CYS A 307 -18.27 -20.76 -13.08
C CYS A 307 -16.83 -21.09 -13.51
N LEU A 308 -16.68 -21.91 -14.56
CA LEU A 308 -15.38 -22.27 -15.11
C LEU A 308 -14.60 -21.05 -15.61
N LEU A 309 -15.26 -20.14 -16.33
CA LEU A 309 -14.64 -18.90 -16.82
C LEU A 309 -14.19 -18.00 -15.66
N ARG A 310 -14.99 -17.90 -14.60
CA ARG A 310 -14.64 -17.11 -13.40
C ARG A 310 -13.48 -17.73 -12.62
N LEU A 311 -13.37 -19.06 -12.56
CA LEU A 311 -12.30 -19.78 -11.87
C LEU A 311 -11.04 -19.99 -12.72
N LEU A 312 -11.08 -19.66 -14.02
CA LEU A 312 -9.95 -19.82 -14.94
C LEU A 312 -8.62 -19.25 -14.43
N PRO A 313 -8.56 -18.07 -13.76
CA PRO A 313 -7.32 -17.57 -13.18
C PRO A 313 -6.73 -18.51 -12.12
N VAL A 314 -7.58 -19.10 -11.27
CA VAL A 314 -7.17 -20.06 -10.23
C VAL A 314 -6.66 -21.33 -10.87
N ILE A 315 -7.39 -21.88 -11.85
CA ILE A 315 -7.02 -23.10 -12.58
C ILE A 315 -5.64 -22.94 -13.23
N LYS A 316 -5.38 -21.80 -13.89
CA LYS A 316 -4.09 -21.50 -14.53
C LYS A 316 -2.95 -21.33 -13.52
N ALA A 317 -3.26 -20.88 -12.30
CA ALA A 317 -2.28 -20.73 -11.23
C ALA A 317 -1.99 -22.05 -10.51
N SER A 318 -2.89 -23.03 -10.61
CA SER A 318 -2.75 -24.35 -9.98
C SER A 318 -1.84 -25.29 -10.77
N ARG A 319 -1.14 -26.19 -10.07
CA ARG A 319 -0.34 -27.24 -10.74
C ARG A 319 -1.23 -28.34 -11.33
N LYS A 320 -2.29 -28.69 -10.62
CA LYS A 320 -3.29 -29.70 -11.02
C LYS A 320 -4.69 -29.18 -10.70
N ALA A 321 -5.66 -29.39 -11.59
CA ALA A 321 -7.06 -29.08 -11.37
C ALA A 321 -7.93 -30.26 -11.84
N GLU A 322 -8.85 -30.74 -10.98
CA GLU A 322 -9.62 -31.99 -11.20
C GLU A 322 -11.09 -31.91 -10.80
#